data_AF-A0A371SK15-F1
#
_entry.id   AF-A0A371SK15-F1
#
_cell.length_a   1.000
_cell.length_b   1.000
_cell.length_c   1.000
_cell.angle_alpha   90.00
_cell.angle_beta   90.00
_cell.angle_gamma   90.00
#
_symmetry.space_group_name_H-M   'P 1'
#
loop_
_entity.id
_entity.type
_entity.pdbx_description
1 polymer ?
#
loop_
_entity_poly.entity_id
_entity_poly.type
_entity_poly.pdbx_seq_one_letter_code
_entity_poly.pdbx_strand_id
1 'polypeptide(L)' 'MSKSRRNLLIAIIGSLLIVTFGVLRILEIRDNHKINMNLAEACMDNGGTVVFETKHIFSLTDVSCE' A
#
# COMPACT_ATOMS: atom_id res chain seq x y z
N MET A 1 -7.65 -22.92 30.56
CA MET A 1 -8.42 -21.79 29.97
C MET A 1 -9.70 -22.34 29.34
N SER A 2 -10.88 -21.76 29.56
CA SER A 2 -12.13 -22.31 28.98
C SER A 2 -12.15 -22.15 27.46
N LYS A 3 -12.82 -23.08 26.76
CA LYS A 3 -12.92 -23.10 25.29
C LYS A 3 -13.47 -21.77 24.73
N SER A 4 -14.43 -21.17 25.42
CA SER A 4 -14.99 -19.86 25.09
C SER A 4 -13.96 -18.73 25.20
N ARG A 5 -13.17 -18.69 26.29
CA ARG A 5 -12.11 -17.68 26.46
C ARG A 5 -11.02 -17.80 25.38
N ARG A 6 -10.71 -19.02 24.94
CA ARG A 6 -9.74 -19.25 23.84
C ARG A 6 -10.24 -18.72 22.51
N ASN A 7 -11.50 -19.00 22.18
CA ASN A 7 -12.10 -18.52 20.94
C ASN A 7 -12.21 -16.99 20.92
N LEU A 8 -12.52 -16.37 22.06
CA LEU A 8 -12.54 -14.91 22.21
C LEU A 8 -11.16 -14.30 21.93
N LEU A 9 -10.09 -14.86 22.51
CA LEU A 9 -8.73 -14.36 22.27
C LEU A 9 -8.31 -14.51 20.81
N ILE A 10 -8.65 -15.64 20.17
CA ILE A 10 -8.36 -15.84 18.74
C ILE A 10 -9.10 -14.80 17.89
N ALA A 11 -10.36 -14.51 18.20
CA ALA A 11 -11.12 -13.48 17.49
C ALA A 11 -10.48 -12.09 17.65
N ILE A 12 -10.08 -11.71 18.86
CA ILE A 12 -9.42 -10.43 19.14
C ILE A 12 -8.10 -10.31 18.37
N ILE A 13 -7.26 -11.36 18.42
CA ILE A 13 -5.99 -11.39 17.69
C ILE A 13 -6.23 -11.30 16.18
N GLY A 14 -7.20 -12.05 15.66
CA GLY A 14 -7.58 -11.99 14.24
C GLY A 14 -8.02 -10.59 13.83
N SER A 15 -8.87 -9.93 14.63
CA SER A 15 -9.30 -8.55 14.37
C SER A 15 -8.12 -7.57 14.39
N LEU A 16 -7.21 -7.68 15.35
CA LEU A 16 -6.03 -6.83 15.44
C LEU A 16 -5.10 -7.00 14.22
N LEU A 17 -4.92 -8.23 13.74
CA LEU A 17 -4.11 -8.51 12.54
C LEU A 17 -4.72 -7.88 11.29
N ILE A 18 -6.04 -7.98 11.12
CA ILE A 18 -6.75 -7.37 9.99
C ILE A 18 -6.58 -5.84 10.01
N VAL A 19 -6.76 -5.21 11.18
CA VAL A 19 -6.58 -3.76 11.33
C VAL A 19 -5.14 -3.35 11.03
N THR A 20 -4.16 -4.07 11.58
CA THR A 20 -2.74 -3.78 11.36
C THR A 20 -2.38 -3.89 9.89
N PHE A 21 -2.81 -4.96 9.21
CA PHE A 21 -2.57 -5.13 7.78
C PHE A 21 -3.22 -4.03 6.95
N GLY A 22 -4.46 -3.64 7.27
CA GLY A 22 -5.15 -2.54 6.61
C GLY A 22 -4.40 -1.21 6.73
N VAL A 23 -3.91 -0.88 7.93
CA VAL A 23 -3.13 0.35 8.16
C VAL A 23 -1.82 0.33 7.37
N LEU A 24 -1.08 -0.78 7.38
CA LEU A 24 0.16 -0.91 6.61
C LEU A 24 -0.07 -0.67 5.11
N ARG A 25 -1.12 -1.27 4.54
CA ARG A 25 -1.46 -1.07 3.13
C ARG A 25 -1.83 0.38 2.80
N ILE A 26 -2.51 1.09 3.71
CA ILE A 26 -2.81 2.52 3.53
C ILE A 26 -1.52 3.36 3.52
N LEU A 27 -0.56 3.04 4.40
CA LEU A 27 0.73 3.72 4.43
C LEU A 27 1.53 3.48 3.15
N GLU A 28 1.60 2.23 2.69
CA GLU A 28 2.27 1.88 1.42
C GLU A 28 1.67 2.63 0.23
N ILE A 29 0.32 2.73 0.14
CA ILE A 29 -0.35 3.51 -0.90
C ILE A 29 0.06 4.98 -0.86
N ARG A 30 0.10 5.56 0.35
CA ARG A 30 0.43 6.97 0.53
C ARG A 30 1.87 7.27 0.14
N ASP A 31 2.80 6.43 0.58
CA ASP A 31 4.22 6.63 0.33
C ASP A 31 4.54 6.39 -1.15
N ASN A 32 3.94 5.38 -1.76
CA ASN A 32 4.07 5.13 -3.19
C ASN A 32 3.51 6.27 -4.04
N HIS A 33 2.36 6.84 -3.66
CA HIS A 33 1.81 8.00 -4.36
C HIS A 33 2.75 9.21 -4.29
N LYS A 34 3.38 9.47 -3.13
CA LYS A 34 4.37 10.55 -2.99
C LYS A 34 5.62 10.31 -3.85
N ILE A 35 6.14 9.09 -3.84
CA ILE A 35 7.33 8.71 -4.63
C ILE A 35 7.04 8.89 -6.12
N ASN A 36 5.89 8.39 -6.59
CA ASN A 36 5.49 8.50 -7.99
C ASN A 36 5.26 9.95 -8.43
N MET A 37 4.66 10.77 -7.58
CA MET A 37 4.50 12.21 -7.85
C MET A 37 5.87 12.89 -8.03
N ASN A 38 6.81 12.66 -7.11
CA ASN A 38 8.15 13.22 -7.22
C ASN A 38 8.88 12.76 -8.49
N LEU A 39 8.71 11.49 -8.87
CA LEU A 39 9.32 10.94 -10.08
C LEU A 39 8.70 11.54 -11.35
N ALA A 40 7.37 11.71 -11.36
CA ALA A 40 6.65 12.35 -12.47
C ALA A 40 7.06 13.81 -12.64
N GLU A 41 7.13 14.58 -11.54
CA GLU A 41 7.59 15.97 -11.57
C GLU A 41 9.03 16.07 -12.08
N ALA A 42 9.95 15.25 -11.54
CA ALA A 42 11.33 15.22 -12.02
C ALA A 42 11.44 14.82 -13.50
N CYS A 43 10.59 13.91 -13.98
CA CYS A 43 10.56 13.53 -15.39
C CYS A 43 10.13 14.70 -16.29
N MET A 44 9.05 15.39 -15.90
CA MET A 44 8.54 16.56 -16.63
C MET A 44 9.54 17.71 -16.64
N ASP A 45 10.24 17.96 -15.53
CA ASP A 45 11.26 19.00 -15.43
C ASP A 45 12.46 18.74 -16.35
N ASN A 46 12.78 17.47 -16.60
CA ASN A 46 13.82 17.07 -17.55
C ASN A 46 13.32 16.99 -19.00
N GLY A 47 12.05 17.33 -19.26
CA GLY A 47 11.43 17.28 -20.59
C GLY A 47 11.11 15.87 -21.09
N GLY A 48 11.11 14.88 -20.19
CA GLY A 48 10.75 13.48 -20.49
C GLY A 48 9.24 13.23 -20.47
N THR A 49 8.83 12.04 -20.87
CA THR A 49 7.43 11.60 -20.86
C THR A 49 7.17 10.71 -19.66
N VAL A 50 6.14 11.07 -18.87
CA VAL A 50 5.70 10.27 -17.72
C VAL A 50 4.86 9.09 -18.19
N VAL A 51 5.25 7.87 -17.81
CA VAL A 51 4.52 6.64 -18.11
C VAL A 51 3.98 6.03 -16.81
N PHE A 52 2.69 5.68 -16.79
CA PHE A 52 2.04 5.03 -15.65
C PHE A 52 1.94 3.52 -15.88
N GLU A 53 2.64 2.75 -15.06
CA GLU A 53 2.63 1.30 -15.13
C GLU A 53 1.62 0.74 -14.14
N THR A 54 0.54 0.16 -14.67
CA THR A 54 -0.46 -0.54 -13.86
C THR A 54 -0.15 -2.02 -13.88
N LYS A 55 0.25 -2.62 -12.74
CA LYS A 55 0.52 -4.07 -12.66
C LYS A 55 -0.75 -4.87 -12.33
N HIS A 56 -0.82 -5.45 -11.13
CA HIS A 56 -1.91 -6.36 -10.74
C HIS A 56 -2.94 -5.67 -9.84
N ILE A 57 -4.11 -6.30 -9.67
CA ILE A 57 -5.27 -5.77 -8.93
C ILE A 57 -4.98 -5.37 -7.47
N PHE A 58 -3.92 -5.92 -6.87
CA PHE A 58 -3.46 -5.58 -5.51
C PHE A 58 -2.07 -4.92 -5.49
N SER A 59 -1.47 -4.65 -6.64
CA SER A 59 -0.22 -3.90 -6.67
C SER A 59 -0.50 -2.41 -6.63
N LEU A 60 0.52 -1.67 -6.21
CA LEU A 60 0.54 -0.24 -6.40
C LEU A 60 0.86 0.06 -7.88
N THR A 61 0.34 1.18 -8.37
CA THR A 61 0.73 1.74 -9.67
C THR A 61 2.15 2.28 -9.54
N ASP A 62 2.98 2.04 -10.55
CA ASP A 62 4.32 2.62 -10.62
C ASP A 62 4.37 3.72 -11.69
N VAL A 63 5.35 4.60 -11.56
CA VAL A 63 5.64 5.63 -12.56
C VAL A 63 7.06 5.42 -13.09
N SER A 64 7.23 5.59 -14.40
CA SER A 64 8.51 5.59 -15.09
C SER A 64 8.63 6.82 -16.01
N CYS A 65 9.85 7.10 -16.46
CA CYS A 65 10.17 8.25 -17.31
C CYS A 65 10.87 7.76 -18.58
N GLU A 66 10.35 8.15 -19.75
CA GLU A 66 10.91 7.87 -21.07
C GLU A 66 11.44 9.13 -21.77
#